data_AF-A0A2G8KQG2-F1
#
_entry.id   AF-A0A2G8KQG2-F1
#
_cell.length_a   1.000
_cell.length_b   1.000
_cell.length_c   1.000
_cell.angle_alpha   90.00
_cell.angle_beta   90.00
_cell.angle_gamma   90.00
#
_symmetry.space_group_name_H-M   'P 1'
#
loop_
_entity.id
_entity.type
_entity.pdbx_description
1 polymer ?
#
loop_
_entity_poly.entity_id
_entity_poly.type
_entity_poly.pdbx_seq_one_letter_code
_entity_poly.pdbx_strand_id
1 'polypeptide(L)'
;MGLEKVSDEVFKTPKQIRSLEKCLAIKSKQGRGCDTVGAVAIDTNGCIACGTSTGGIIGALPGRVGDVPQIGSGGYADNSIGGVSTTGSGEDIARVVLARLILFHMEQGHTIQKSLEKSLHYMKEKTGTIIGGAIVIDKNGEIGMDFISPEMSWASLRGYDLRPMLP
;
A
#
# COMPACT_ATOMS: atom_id res chain seq x y z
N MET A 1 7.19 26.47 6.72
CA MET A 1 6.08 25.81 6.00
C MET A 1 4.70 26.17 6.54
N GLY A 2 4.52 26.82 7.71
CA GLY A 2 3.20 27.35 8.13
C GLY A 2 2.15 26.28 8.47
N LEU A 3 2.57 25.03 8.70
CA LEU A 3 1.67 23.95 9.09
C LEU A 3 1.15 24.15 10.50
N GLU A 4 -0.15 23.95 10.69
CA GLU A 4 -0.79 23.97 12.01
C GLU A 4 -0.33 22.77 12.85
N LYS A 5 0.04 23.04 14.11
CA LYS A 5 0.36 21.98 15.07
C LYS A 5 -0.92 21.58 15.79
N VAL A 6 -1.38 20.35 15.53
CA VAL A 6 -2.53 19.75 16.22
C VAL A 6 -2.09 18.83 17.36
N SER A 7 -2.98 18.57 18.31
CA SER A 7 -2.76 17.60 19.38
C SER A 7 -2.88 16.16 18.87
N ASP A 8 -2.06 15.25 19.39
CA ASP A 8 -2.12 13.82 19.06
C ASP A 8 -3.48 13.18 19.40
N GLU A 9 -4.24 13.79 20.32
CA GLU A 9 -5.59 13.33 20.69
C GLU A 9 -6.55 13.28 19.49
N VAL A 10 -6.33 14.12 18.47
CA VAL A 10 -7.17 14.16 17.26
C VAL A 10 -7.10 12.85 16.47
N PHE A 11 -5.98 12.11 16.56
CA PHE A 11 -5.78 10.86 15.83
C PHE A 11 -6.17 9.61 16.65
N LYS A 12 -6.52 9.77 17.93
CA LYS A 12 -6.85 8.64 18.80
C LYS A 12 -8.34 8.33 18.75
N THR A 13 -8.67 7.09 18.41
CA THR A 13 -10.06 6.61 18.43
C THR A 13 -10.29 5.56 19.53
N PRO A 14 -11.50 5.49 20.13
CA PRO A 14 -11.83 4.44 21.11
C PRO A 14 -11.68 3.01 20.57
N LYS A 15 -11.75 2.82 19.25
CA LYS A 15 -11.49 1.54 18.59
C LYS A 15 -10.00 1.19 18.65
N GLN A 16 -9.13 2.10 18.23
CA GLN A 16 -7.68 1.87 18.22
C GLN A 16 -7.10 1.73 19.62
N ILE A 17 -7.58 2.50 20.60
CA ILE A 17 -7.18 2.38 22.02
C ILE A 17 -7.46 0.96 22.54
N ARG A 18 -8.69 0.46 22.34
CA ARG A 18 -9.06 -0.91 22.73
C ARG A 18 -8.23 -1.98 22.01
N SER A 19 -7.90 -1.78 20.75
CA SER A 19 -7.04 -2.71 20.01
C SER A 19 -5.61 -2.74 20.57
N LEU A 20 -5.08 -1.58 20.99
CA LEU A 20 -3.77 -1.50 21.65
C LEU A 20 -3.77 -2.19 23.01
N GLU A 21 -4.77 -1.93 23.86
CA GLU A 21 -4.94 -2.58 25.16
C GLU A 21 -4.95 -4.12 25.03
N LYS A 22 -5.69 -4.65 24.04
CA LYS A 22 -5.71 -6.08 23.73
C LYS A 22 -4.34 -6.61 23.28
N CYS A 23 -3.66 -5.88 22.40
CA CYS A 23 -2.32 -6.25 21.92
C CYS A 23 -1.33 -6.36 23.09
N LEU A 24 -1.39 -5.41 24.03
CA LEU A 24 -0.54 -5.39 25.22
C LEU A 24 -0.87 -6.54 26.19
N ALA A 25 -2.16 -6.83 26.40
CA ALA A 25 -2.61 -7.89 27.31
C ALA A 25 -2.16 -9.29 26.86
N ILE A 26 -2.16 -9.56 25.55
CA ILE A 26 -1.84 -10.89 25.00
C ILE A 26 -0.31 -11.10 24.86
N LYS A 27 0.51 -10.06 25.06
CA LYS A 27 1.94 -10.05 24.71
C LYS A 27 2.22 -10.54 23.27
N SER A 28 1.23 -10.43 22.39
CA SER A 28 1.38 -10.81 20.99
C SER A 28 2.27 -9.79 20.30
N LYS A 29 3.29 -10.28 19.57
CA LYS A 29 4.02 -9.43 18.64
C LYS A 29 3.06 -9.06 17.50
N GLN A 30 2.57 -7.82 17.55
CA GLN A 30 1.83 -7.11 16.49
C GLN A 30 0.37 -7.53 16.32
N GLY A 31 -0.52 -6.54 16.37
CA GLY A 31 -1.95 -6.73 16.08
C GLY A 31 -2.18 -7.03 14.60
N ARG A 32 -3.16 -7.89 14.30
CA ARG A 32 -3.64 -8.12 12.93
C ARG A 32 -4.38 -6.86 12.45
N GLY A 33 -3.71 -6.04 11.64
CA GLY A 33 -4.28 -4.88 10.99
C GLY A 33 -3.20 -3.96 10.42
N CYS A 34 -3.35 -3.55 9.16
CA CYS A 34 -2.59 -2.47 8.57
C CYS A 34 -3.56 -1.30 8.31
N ASP A 35 -3.34 -0.17 8.98
CA ASP A 35 -4.07 1.06 8.73
C ASP A 35 -3.29 1.86 7.66
N THR A 36 -3.22 1.30 6.45
CA THR A 36 -2.56 1.95 5.31
C THR A 36 -3.60 2.32 4.26
N VAL A 37 -3.54 3.56 3.79
CA VAL A 37 -4.33 4.08 2.68
C VAL A 37 -3.38 4.51 1.57
N GLY A 38 -3.87 4.43 0.32
CA GLY A 38 -3.05 4.71 -0.84
C GLY A 38 -3.88 5.16 -2.02
N ALA A 39 -3.27 5.98 -2.87
CA ALA A 39 -3.86 6.43 -4.13
C ALA A 39 -2.79 6.49 -5.23
N VAL A 40 -3.21 6.19 -6.45
CA VAL A 40 -2.43 6.39 -7.67
C VAL A 40 -3.32 7.10 -8.67
N ALA A 41 -2.77 8.08 -9.39
CA ALA A 41 -3.50 8.84 -10.40
C ALA A 41 -2.60 9.15 -11.60
N ILE A 42 -3.25 9.34 -12.75
CA ILE A 42 -2.64 9.89 -13.96
C ILE A 42 -3.48 11.10 -14.39
N ASP A 43 -2.82 12.21 -14.71
CA ASP A 43 -3.48 13.43 -15.19
C ASP A 43 -3.62 13.46 -16.72
N THR A 44 -4.28 14.51 -17.24
CA THR A 44 -4.48 14.70 -18.68
C THR A 44 -3.20 14.98 -19.48
N ASN A 45 -2.10 15.31 -18.80
CA ASN A 45 -0.79 15.51 -19.41
C ASN A 45 0.05 14.22 -19.39
N GLY A 46 -0.51 13.11 -18.89
CA GLY A 46 0.20 11.85 -18.70
C GLY A 46 1.17 11.86 -17.50
N CYS A 47 1.03 12.81 -16.57
CA CYS A 47 1.80 12.83 -15.34
C CYS A 47 1.20 11.85 -14.32
N ILE A 48 2.03 10.98 -13.79
CA ILE A 48 1.65 9.93 -12.85
C ILE A 48 2.12 10.32 -11.45
N ALA A 49 1.24 10.17 -10.47
CA ALA A 49 1.55 10.38 -9.07
C ALA A 49 0.97 9.25 -8.21
N CYS A 50 1.67 8.96 -7.12
CA CYS A 50 1.19 8.06 -6.06
C CYS A 50 1.35 8.73 -4.70
N GLY A 51 0.48 8.39 -3.76
CA GLY A 51 0.58 8.81 -2.37
C GLY A 51 0.12 7.69 -1.45
N THR A 52 0.92 7.40 -0.44
CA THR A 52 0.65 6.35 0.55
C THR A 52 0.79 6.94 1.94
N SER A 53 -0.13 6.60 2.85
CA SER A 53 -0.12 7.08 4.23
C SER A 53 -0.53 5.98 5.21
N THR A 54 0.02 6.00 6.42
CA THR A 54 -0.26 4.98 7.43
C THR A 54 -0.09 5.50 8.85
N GLY A 55 -0.89 4.96 9.77
CA GLY A 55 -0.63 5.05 11.21
C GLY A 55 0.39 4.01 11.71
N GLY A 56 0.83 3.10 10.83
CA GLY A 56 1.69 1.98 11.14
C GLY A 56 0.91 0.76 11.61
N ILE A 57 1.52 -0.01 12.51
CA ILE A 57 0.94 -1.23 13.07
C ILE A 57 0.70 -1.06 14.57
N ILE A 58 -0.35 -1.69 15.08
CA ILE A 58 -0.68 -1.63 16.52
C ILE A 58 0.43 -2.30 17.33
N GLY A 59 0.87 -1.61 18.38
CA GLY A 59 1.94 -2.08 19.27
C GLY A 59 3.35 -1.92 18.70
N ALA A 60 3.51 -1.15 17.62
CA ALA A 60 4.82 -0.78 17.10
C ALA A 60 5.66 -0.08 18.18
N LEU A 61 6.98 -0.34 18.17
CA LEU A 61 7.91 0.42 18.99
C LEU A 61 7.96 1.87 18.51
N PRO A 62 8.10 2.85 19.41
CA PRO A 62 8.34 4.24 19.03
C PRO A 62 9.53 4.34 18.08
N GLY A 63 9.35 5.05 16.96
CA GLY A 63 10.37 5.20 15.93
C GLY A 63 10.45 4.04 14.91
N ARG A 64 9.59 3.01 15.01
CA ARG A 64 9.49 1.99 13.95
C ARG A 64 9.03 2.64 12.64
N VAL A 65 9.78 2.40 11.56
CA VAL A 65 9.47 2.86 10.21
C VAL A 65 9.13 1.65 9.33
N GLY A 66 7.97 1.70 8.67
CA GLY A 66 7.53 0.68 7.70
C GLY A 66 7.92 1.02 6.26
N ASP A 67 7.19 0.43 5.31
CA ASP A 67 7.35 0.58 3.86
C ASP A 67 6.87 1.95 3.33
N VAL A 68 5.79 2.49 3.91
CA VAL A 68 5.08 3.68 3.39
C VAL A 68 5.97 4.89 3.05
N PRO A 69 6.90 5.33 3.91
CA PRO A 69 7.76 6.48 3.59
C PRO A 69 8.96 6.12 2.70
N GLN A 70 9.12 4.87 2.28
CA GLN A 70 10.25 4.40 1.50
C GLN A 70 9.88 4.33 0.01
N ILE A 71 10.55 5.16 -0.80
CA ILE A 71 10.38 5.18 -2.25
C ILE A 71 10.68 3.78 -2.82
N GLY A 72 9.75 3.24 -3.59
CA GLY A 72 9.87 1.91 -4.19
C GLY A 72 9.30 0.79 -3.34
N SER A 73 9.07 1.01 -2.04
CA SER A 73 8.39 0.05 -1.17
C SER A 73 6.92 0.39 -1.08
N GLY A 74 6.57 1.45 -0.34
CA GLY A 74 5.20 1.89 -0.07
C GLY A 74 4.48 2.50 -1.28
N GLY A 75 5.25 3.10 -2.18
CA GLY A 75 4.76 3.69 -3.41
C GLY A 75 5.90 4.05 -4.36
N TYR A 76 5.60 4.08 -5.65
CA TYR A 76 6.52 4.50 -6.69
C TYR A 76 5.74 5.01 -7.91
N ALA A 77 6.21 6.07 -8.56
CA ALA A 77 5.61 6.61 -9.76
C ALA A 77 6.69 6.98 -10.79
N ASP A 78 6.45 6.60 -12.04
CA ASP A 78 7.30 6.89 -13.19
C ASP A 78 6.43 7.05 -14.44
N ASN A 79 6.43 8.24 -15.06
CA ASN A 79 5.62 8.54 -16.25
C ASN A 79 5.91 7.61 -17.44
N SER A 80 7.08 6.99 -17.51
CA SER A 80 7.45 6.08 -18.59
C SER A 80 6.88 4.65 -18.42
N ILE A 81 6.35 4.33 -17.23
CA ILE A 81 5.88 2.99 -16.84
C ILE A 81 4.47 3.04 -16.25
N GLY A 82 4.31 3.69 -15.10
CA GLY A 82 3.15 3.57 -14.24
C GLY A 82 3.40 4.09 -12.81
N GLY A 83 2.37 3.99 -11.98
CA GLY A 83 2.39 4.32 -10.56
C GLY A 83 1.80 3.19 -9.72
N VAL A 84 2.30 3.02 -8.51
CA VAL A 84 1.92 1.95 -7.58
C VAL A 84 1.81 2.52 -6.16
N SER A 85 0.83 2.03 -5.42
CA SER A 85 0.73 2.19 -3.97
C SER A 85 0.49 0.83 -3.33
N THR A 86 1.21 0.51 -2.26
CA THR A 86 1.12 -0.79 -1.58
C THR A 86 0.49 -0.66 -0.20
N THR A 87 0.01 -1.79 0.32
CA THR A 87 -0.49 -1.94 1.69
C THR A 87 -0.18 -3.34 2.21
N GLY A 88 -0.04 -3.50 3.54
CA GLY A 88 0.19 -4.79 4.17
C GLY A 88 1.31 -4.79 5.20
N SER A 89 2.07 -5.88 5.24
CA SER A 89 3.17 -6.04 6.20
C SER A 89 4.40 -5.23 5.76
N GLY A 90 4.63 -4.11 6.43
CA GLY A 90 5.63 -3.12 6.00
C GLY A 90 7.07 -3.66 5.92
N GLU A 91 7.48 -4.53 6.85
CA GLU A 91 8.80 -5.16 6.78
C GLU A 91 8.93 -6.11 5.58
N ASP A 92 7.84 -6.79 5.20
CA ASP A 92 7.84 -7.71 4.05
C ASP A 92 7.88 -6.95 2.73
N ILE A 93 7.06 -5.89 2.63
CA ILE A 93 7.01 -4.99 1.48
C ILE A 93 8.36 -4.30 1.26
N ALA A 94 8.96 -3.77 2.32
CA ALA A 94 10.26 -3.11 2.26
C ALA A 94 11.38 -4.06 1.84
N ARG A 95 11.37 -5.31 2.33
CA ARG A 95 12.39 -6.31 1.98
C ARG A 95 12.44 -6.67 0.50
N VAL A 96 11.31 -6.56 -0.20
CA VAL A 96 11.23 -6.89 -1.64
C VAL A 96 11.08 -5.67 -2.54
N VAL A 97 11.03 -4.46 -1.97
CA VAL A 97 10.85 -3.19 -2.69
C VAL A 97 9.63 -3.28 -3.62
N LEU A 98 8.49 -3.67 -3.03
CA LEU A 98 7.34 -4.22 -3.76
C LEU A 98 6.81 -3.30 -4.87
N ALA A 99 6.59 -2.00 -4.58
CA ALA A 99 6.05 -1.07 -5.58
C ALA A 99 6.95 -0.97 -6.82
N ARG A 100 8.28 -0.87 -6.62
CA ARG A 100 9.24 -0.83 -7.73
C ARG A 100 9.34 -2.18 -8.44
N LEU A 101 9.24 -3.29 -7.72
CA LEU A 101 9.27 -4.64 -8.28
C LEU A 101 8.08 -4.89 -9.23
N ILE A 102 6.89 -4.39 -8.88
CA ILE A 102 5.70 -4.46 -9.75
C ILE A 102 5.98 -3.72 -11.06
N LEU A 103 6.43 -2.47 -10.98
CA LEU A 103 6.78 -1.70 -12.18
C LEU A 103 7.92 -2.34 -12.96
N PHE A 104 8.86 -3.03 -12.31
CA PHE A 104 9.95 -3.74 -12.97
C PHE A 104 9.45 -4.89 -13.86
N HIS A 105 8.37 -5.57 -13.47
CA HIS A 105 7.75 -6.57 -14.33
C HIS A 105 7.00 -5.93 -15.49
N MET A 106 6.34 -4.78 -15.27
CA MET A 106 5.69 -4.01 -16.34
C MET A 106 6.70 -3.50 -17.37
N GLU A 107 7.86 -3.00 -16.93
CA GLU A 107 8.98 -2.60 -17.81
C GLU A 107 9.45 -3.73 -18.72
N GLN A 108 9.37 -4.98 -18.25
CA GLN A 108 9.71 -6.18 -19.02
C GLN A 108 8.59 -6.63 -19.97
N GLY A 109 7.53 -5.83 -20.13
CA GLY A 109 6.41 -6.11 -21.03
C GLY A 109 5.36 -7.06 -20.45
N HIS A 110 5.36 -7.33 -19.14
CA HIS A 110 4.26 -8.05 -18.51
C HIS A 110 3.01 -7.16 -18.41
N THR A 111 1.83 -7.77 -18.45
CA THR A 111 0.57 -7.06 -18.15
C THR A 111 0.56 -6.61 -16.68
N ILE A 112 -0.29 -5.62 -16.35
CA ILE A 112 -0.46 -5.14 -14.97
C ILE A 112 -0.79 -6.30 -14.03
N GLN A 113 -1.80 -7.10 -14.38
CA GLN A 113 -2.23 -8.25 -13.58
C GLN A 113 -1.10 -9.26 -13.37
N LYS A 114 -0.35 -9.59 -14.43
CA LYS A 114 0.74 -10.56 -14.32
C LYS A 114 1.90 -10.02 -13.47
N SER A 115 2.14 -8.72 -13.54
CA SER A 115 3.17 -8.04 -12.75
C SER A 115 2.83 -8.07 -11.26
N LEU A 116 1.59 -7.72 -10.92
CA LEU A 116 1.04 -7.79 -9.57
C LEU A 116 1.15 -9.19 -8.97
N GLU A 117 0.61 -10.21 -9.65
CA GLU A 117 0.66 -11.60 -9.21
C GLU A 117 2.09 -12.07 -8.93
N LYS A 118 3.01 -11.81 -9.87
CA LYS A 118 4.41 -12.24 -9.72
C LYS A 118 5.09 -11.57 -8.53
N SER A 119 4.91 -10.27 -8.34
CA SER A 119 5.54 -9.54 -7.25
C SER A 119 4.97 -9.92 -5.89
N LEU A 120 3.65 -10.06 -5.77
CA LEU A 120 2.99 -10.48 -4.53
C LEU A 120 3.31 -11.94 -4.18
N HIS A 121 3.34 -12.82 -5.18
CA HIS A 121 3.75 -14.22 -5.00
C HIS A 121 5.21 -14.31 -4.55
N TYR A 122 6.11 -13.56 -5.20
CA TYR A 122 7.50 -13.48 -4.78
C TYR A 122 7.64 -13.00 -3.32
N MET A 123 6.89 -11.97 -2.93
CA MET A 123 6.88 -11.49 -1.54
C MET A 123 6.43 -12.59 -0.57
N LYS A 124 5.33 -13.29 -0.89
CA LYS A 124 4.81 -14.40 -0.10
C LYS A 124 5.84 -15.52 0.06
N GLU A 125 6.45 -15.98 -1.04
CA GLU A 125 7.48 -17.04 -1.01
C GLU A 125 8.73 -16.61 -0.23
N LYS A 126 9.19 -15.36 -0.44
CA LYS A 126 10.44 -14.86 0.14
C LYS A 126 10.33 -14.61 1.65
N THR A 127 9.17 -14.19 2.12
CA THR A 127 8.97 -13.70 3.50
C THR A 127 8.10 -14.61 4.36
N GLY A 128 7.31 -15.49 3.75
CA GLY A 128 6.27 -16.29 4.41
C GLY A 128 5.00 -15.50 4.74
N THR A 129 4.92 -14.22 4.34
CA THR A 129 3.76 -13.38 4.65
C THR A 129 2.54 -13.75 3.83
N ILE A 130 1.36 -13.57 4.41
CA ILE A 130 0.07 -13.71 3.72
C ILE A 130 -0.69 -12.38 3.72
N ILE A 131 -0.02 -11.27 4.04
CA ILE A 131 -0.63 -9.94 4.17
C ILE A 131 0.09 -8.99 3.21
N GLY A 132 -0.63 -8.52 2.20
CA GLY A 132 -0.10 -7.64 1.18
C GLY A 132 -1.09 -7.38 0.07
N GLY A 133 -1.00 -6.20 -0.53
CA GLY A 133 -1.75 -5.82 -1.71
C GLY A 133 -1.22 -4.53 -2.33
N ALA A 134 -1.66 -4.26 -3.55
CA ALA A 134 -1.25 -3.07 -4.28
C ALA A 134 -2.32 -2.62 -5.28
N ILE A 135 -2.33 -1.33 -5.56
CA ILE A 135 -3.07 -0.71 -6.66
C ILE A 135 -2.07 -0.10 -7.65
N VAL A 136 -2.40 -0.13 -8.94
CA VAL A 136 -1.53 0.26 -10.06
C VAL A 136 -2.31 1.06 -11.08
N ILE A 137 -1.66 2.07 -11.65
CA ILE A 137 -2.08 2.72 -12.91
C ILE A 137 -0.88 2.72 -13.86
N ASP A 138 -1.03 2.27 -15.10
CA ASP A 138 0.04 2.35 -16.10
C ASP A 138 0.04 3.71 -16.84
N LYS A 139 1.07 3.94 -17.66
CA LYS A 139 1.19 5.16 -18.47
C LYS A 139 0.08 5.38 -19.50
N ASN A 140 -0.71 4.36 -19.82
CA ASN A 140 -1.85 4.45 -20.72
C ASN A 140 -3.17 4.70 -19.96
N GLY A 141 -3.11 4.79 -18.64
CA GLY A 141 -4.27 4.94 -17.77
C GLY A 141 -5.04 3.64 -17.54
N GLU A 142 -4.44 2.48 -17.80
CA GLU A 142 -5.00 1.20 -17.40
C GLU A 142 -4.78 0.99 -15.89
N ILE A 143 -5.83 0.50 -15.22
CA ILE A 143 -5.89 0.38 -13.76
C ILE A 143 -5.83 -1.11 -13.42
N GLY A 144 -5.09 -1.48 -12.37
CA GLY A 144 -5.11 -2.82 -11.81
C GLY A 144 -4.91 -2.83 -10.31
N MET A 145 -5.29 -3.95 -9.68
CA MET A 145 -5.11 -4.19 -8.26
C MET A 145 -5.03 -5.68 -8.00
N ASP A 146 -4.29 -6.08 -6.96
CA ASP A 146 -4.25 -7.46 -6.49
C ASP A 146 -3.80 -7.49 -5.03
N PHE A 147 -4.15 -8.57 -4.32
CA PHE A 147 -3.81 -8.73 -2.91
C PHE A 147 -3.79 -10.21 -2.50
N ILE A 148 -2.85 -10.55 -1.62
CA ILE A 148 -2.73 -11.87 -0.98
C ILE A 148 -3.37 -11.91 0.40
N SER A 149 -3.72 -10.74 0.94
CA SER A 149 -4.52 -10.60 2.15
C SER A 149 -5.89 -11.25 1.98
N PRO A 150 -6.60 -11.61 3.07
CA PRO A 150 -7.99 -12.05 2.96
C PRO A 150 -8.90 -10.99 2.31
N GLU A 151 -8.62 -9.72 2.57
CA GLU A 151 -9.38 -8.58 2.08
C GLU A 151 -8.45 -7.38 1.83
N MET A 152 -8.82 -6.53 0.89
CA MET A 152 -8.25 -5.19 0.68
C MET A 152 -9.37 -4.27 0.20
N SER A 153 -9.64 -3.18 0.91
CA SER A 153 -10.61 -2.17 0.45
C SER A 153 -10.00 -1.32 -0.65
N TRP A 154 -10.75 -1.09 -1.73
CA TRP A 154 -10.26 -0.34 -2.88
C TRP A 154 -11.41 0.24 -3.71
N ALA A 155 -11.10 1.23 -4.55
CA ALA A 155 -12.00 1.82 -5.52
C ALA A 155 -11.21 2.35 -6.73
N SER A 156 -11.86 2.52 -7.88
CA SER A 156 -11.25 3.09 -9.07
C SER A 156 -12.23 4.01 -9.81
N LEU A 157 -11.69 5.00 -10.51
CA LEU A 157 -12.44 5.93 -11.35
C LEU A 157 -11.69 6.16 -12.66
N ARG A 158 -12.38 6.00 -13.78
CA ARG A 158 -11.89 6.41 -15.11
C ARG A 158 -12.97 7.24 -15.79
N GLY A 159 -12.66 8.50 -16.11
CA GLY A 159 -13.67 9.45 -16.58
C GLY A 159 -14.75 9.70 -15.52
N TYR A 160 -16.02 9.53 -15.89
CA TYR A 160 -17.17 9.64 -14.97
C TYR A 160 -17.68 8.28 -14.46
N ASP A 161 -17.00 7.19 -14.80
CA ASP A 161 -17.43 5.83 -14.47
C ASP A 161 -16.77 5.36 -13.17
N LEU A 162 -17.48 5.54 -12.05
CA LEU A 162 -17.12 4.99 -10.75
C LEU A 162 -17.45 3.49 -10.74
N ARG A 163 -16.44 2.66 -10.96
CA ARG A 163 -16.60 1.21 -10.87
C ARG A 163 -16.03 0.73 -9.53
N PRO A 164 -16.87 0.26 -8.58
CA PRO A 164 -16.39 -0.77 -7.67
C PRO A 164 -16.13 -2.00 -8.55
N MET A 165 -14.87 -2.36 -8.84
CA MET A 165 -14.69 -3.62 -9.56
C MET A 165 -14.94 -4.75 -8.57
N LEU A 166 -15.95 -5.56 -8.90
CA LEU A 166 -16.20 -6.81 -8.20
C LEU A 166 -15.04 -7.77 -8.50
N PRO A 167 -14.69 -8.65 -7.55
CA PRO A 167 -13.61 -9.62 -7.70
C PRO A 167 -13.83 -10.58 -8.88
#